data_AF-A0A7K1FLT4-F1
#
_entry.id   AF-A0A7K1FLT4-F1
#
_cell.length_a   1.000
_cell.length_b   1.000
_cell.length_c   1.000
_cell.angle_alpha   90.00
_cell.angle_beta   90.00
_cell.angle_gamma   90.00
#
_symmetry.space_group_name_H-M   'P 1'
#
loop_
_entity.id
_entity.type
_entity.pdbx_description
1 polymer ?
#
loop_
_entity_poly.entity_id
_entity_poly.type
_entity_poly.pdbx_seq_one_letter_code
_entity_poly.pdbx_strand_id
1 'polypeptide(L)'
;MSVDDWVRFFSARAQRLMTTADTLLGEDRLAAACAVYLQVVDSCALALEQPGTPDADRRVLDELAAVAFQAAVPLLPHPAEPVQLGSGAAGITGYYFRPAVDRPGSRTVVFPVDPDRGVEASYRSIAVPVLEAGMACLLVDLGPMESDDPLSRLAPVPHQGALVRHRRVPSRSR
;
A
#
# COMPACT_ATOMS: atom_id res chain seq x y z
N MET A 1 -19.66 -3.06 -20.52
CA MET A 1 -19.08 -1.75 -20.14
C MET A 1 -17.62 -1.80 -20.53
N SER A 2 -17.13 -0.86 -21.34
CA SER A 2 -15.71 -0.82 -21.70
C SER A 2 -14.86 -0.35 -20.52
N VAL A 3 -13.53 -0.53 -20.60
CA VAL A 3 -12.58 0.05 -19.64
C VAL A 3 -12.74 1.57 -19.61
N ASP A 4 -12.85 2.22 -20.76
CA ASP A 4 -13.07 3.67 -20.86
C ASP A 4 -14.36 4.12 -20.15
N ASP A 5 -15.47 3.37 -20.33
CA ASP A 5 -16.73 3.67 -19.66
C ASP A 5 -16.61 3.53 -18.13
N TRP A 6 -15.87 2.51 -17.67
CA TRP A 6 -15.60 2.26 -16.25
C TRP A 6 -14.78 3.38 -15.63
N VAL A 7 -13.62 3.66 -16.20
CA VAL A 7 -12.69 4.71 -15.74
C VAL A 7 -13.42 6.05 -15.74
N ARG A 8 -14.15 6.39 -16.81
CA ARG A 8 -14.94 7.63 -16.88
C ARG A 8 -16.02 7.69 -15.80
N PHE A 9 -16.72 6.59 -15.54
CA PHE A 9 -17.78 6.55 -14.52
C PHE A 9 -17.22 6.83 -13.12
N PHE A 10 -16.16 6.12 -12.72
CA PHE A 10 -15.56 6.27 -11.39
C PHE A 10 -14.79 7.60 -11.23
N SER A 11 -14.15 8.09 -12.28
CA SER A 11 -13.51 9.43 -12.28
C SER A 11 -14.54 10.53 -12.07
N ALA A 12 -15.65 10.50 -12.82
CA ALA A 12 -16.72 11.48 -12.67
C ALA A 12 -17.39 11.39 -11.28
N ARG A 13 -17.48 10.18 -10.71
CA ARG A 13 -17.96 9.99 -9.32
C ARG A 13 -16.99 10.60 -8.32
N ALA A 14 -15.68 10.34 -8.44
CA ALA A 14 -14.65 10.88 -7.56
C ALA A 14 -14.69 12.43 -7.55
N GLN A 15 -14.81 13.07 -8.71
CA GLN A 15 -14.90 14.53 -8.82
C GLN A 15 -16.14 15.11 -8.12
N ARG A 16 -17.32 14.47 -8.27
CA ARG A 16 -18.54 14.91 -7.57
C ARG A 16 -18.42 14.73 -6.06
N LEU A 17 -17.80 13.65 -5.61
CA LEU A 17 -17.52 13.41 -4.20
C LEU A 17 -16.56 14.46 -3.65
N MET A 18 -15.51 14.84 -4.39
CA MET A 18 -14.58 15.89 -4.00
C MET A 18 -15.30 17.22 -3.75
N THR A 19 -16.14 17.65 -4.70
CA THR A 19 -16.95 18.88 -4.55
C THR A 19 -17.87 18.80 -3.32
N THR A 20 -18.42 17.62 -3.05
CA THR A 20 -19.29 17.38 -1.89
C THR A 20 -18.48 17.45 -0.58
N ALA A 21 -17.28 16.88 -0.54
CA ALA A 21 -16.40 16.93 0.62
C ALA A 21 -15.99 18.36 0.96
N ASP A 22 -15.59 19.13 -0.06
CA ASP A 22 -15.22 20.55 0.10
C ASP A 22 -16.39 21.40 0.62
N THR A 23 -17.60 21.12 0.12
CA THR A 23 -18.83 21.78 0.61
C THR A 23 -19.07 21.46 2.09
N LEU A 24 -18.99 20.18 2.46
CA LEU A 24 -19.15 19.74 3.86
C LEU A 24 -18.08 20.32 4.78
N LEU A 25 -16.84 20.47 4.28
CA LEU A 25 -15.75 21.10 5.01
C LEU A 25 -16.05 22.59 5.24
N GLY A 26 -16.53 23.31 4.22
CA GLY A 26 -16.95 24.71 4.34
C GLY A 26 -18.15 24.92 5.28
N GLU A 27 -18.97 23.89 5.49
CA GLU A 27 -20.08 23.86 6.46
C GLU A 27 -19.65 23.43 7.88
N ASP A 28 -18.35 23.25 8.14
CA ASP A 28 -17.79 22.75 9.41
C ASP A 28 -18.29 21.34 9.81
N ARG A 29 -18.69 20.53 8.82
CA ARG A 29 -19.16 19.15 9.01
C ARG A 29 -18.00 18.16 8.89
N LEU A 30 -16.99 18.34 9.74
CA LEU A 30 -15.67 17.71 9.62
C LEU A 30 -15.70 16.17 9.46
N ALA A 31 -16.47 15.47 10.30
CA ALA A 31 -16.58 14.01 10.23
C ALA A 31 -17.22 13.53 8.91
N ALA A 32 -18.20 14.28 8.40
CA ALA A 32 -18.84 13.97 7.12
C ALA A 32 -17.89 14.27 5.94
N ALA A 33 -17.19 15.41 5.99
CA ALA A 33 -16.18 15.75 4.99
C ALA A 33 -15.09 14.68 4.90
N CYS A 34 -14.54 14.26 6.05
CA CYS A 34 -13.58 13.16 6.14
C CYS A 34 -14.10 11.87 5.47
N ALA A 35 -15.32 11.46 5.81
CA ALA A 35 -15.91 10.25 5.25
C ALA A 35 -16.11 10.34 3.73
N VAL A 36 -16.39 11.53 3.19
CA VAL A 36 -16.55 11.73 1.74
C VAL A 36 -15.20 11.80 1.04
N TYR A 37 -14.17 12.45 1.59
CA TYR A 37 -12.81 12.39 1.03
C TYR A 37 -12.30 10.94 0.93
N LEU A 38 -12.52 10.12 1.95
CA LEU A 38 -12.15 8.70 1.87
C LEU A 38 -12.93 7.92 0.80
N GLN A 39 -14.18 8.32 0.49
CA GLN A 39 -14.93 7.76 -0.64
C GLN A 39 -14.39 8.22 -2.00
N VAL A 40 -13.76 9.39 -2.10
CA VAL A 40 -13.03 9.80 -3.31
C VAL A 40 -11.90 8.82 -3.57
N VAL A 41 -11.10 8.53 -2.54
CA VAL A 41 -9.99 7.56 -2.60
C VAL A 41 -10.49 6.18 -3.04
N ASP A 42 -11.55 5.67 -2.41
CA ASP A 42 -12.15 4.38 -2.80
C ASP A 42 -12.64 4.39 -4.27
N SER A 43 -13.23 5.50 -4.73
CA SER A 43 -13.70 5.65 -6.10
C SER A 43 -12.53 5.65 -7.10
N CYS A 44 -11.41 6.29 -6.77
CA CYS A 44 -10.20 6.25 -7.59
C CYS A 44 -9.63 4.83 -7.65
N ALA A 45 -9.50 4.15 -6.51
CA ALA A 45 -9.01 2.77 -6.46
C ALA A 45 -9.87 1.83 -7.32
N LEU A 46 -11.19 1.91 -7.21
CA LEU A 46 -12.11 1.12 -8.05
C LEU A 46 -11.94 1.41 -9.54
N ALA A 47 -11.62 2.64 -9.93
CA ALA A 47 -11.33 2.98 -11.33
C ALA A 47 -10.09 2.23 -11.84
N LEU A 48 -9.07 2.08 -10.99
CA LEU A 48 -7.77 1.47 -11.30
C LEU A 48 -7.77 -0.06 -11.25
N GLU A 49 -8.76 -0.68 -10.60
CA GLU A 49 -8.89 -2.14 -10.55
C GLU A 49 -9.11 -2.78 -11.93
N GLN A 50 -9.49 -2.03 -12.97
CA GLN A 50 -9.67 -2.57 -14.31
C GLN A 50 -8.32 -2.68 -15.05
N PRO A 51 -7.95 -3.91 -15.49
CA PRO A 51 -6.78 -4.09 -16.34
C PRO A 51 -6.90 -3.30 -17.64
N GLY A 52 -5.80 -2.67 -18.04
CA GLY A 52 -5.74 -1.89 -19.29
C GLY A 52 -6.16 -0.43 -19.15
N THR A 53 -6.34 0.08 -17.93
CA THR A 53 -6.46 1.52 -17.69
C THR A 53 -5.22 2.25 -18.23
N PRO A 54 -5.38 3.27 -19.09
CA PRO A 54 -4.23 4.02 -19.62
C PRO A 54 -3.39 4.67 -18.53
N ASP A 55 -2.05 4.68 -18.69
CA ASP A 55 -1.13 5.28 -17.71
C ASP A 55 -1.43 6.75 -17.39
N ALA A 56 -1.93 7.50 -18.37
CA ALA A 56 -2.31 8.90 -18.20
C ALA A 56 -3.49 9.03 -17.22
N ASP A 57 -4.53 8.20 -17.38
CA ASP A 57 -5.68 8.18 -16.48
C ASP A 57 -5.27 7.69 -15.09
N ARG A 58 -4.37 6.70 -15.04
CA ARG A 58 -3.82 6.19 -13.78
C ARG A 58 -3.15 7.28 -12.95
N ARG A 59 -2.24 8.04 -13.55
CA ARG A 59 -1.57 9.16 -12.86
C ARG A 59 -2.55 10.21 -12.34
N VAL A 60 -3.57 10.56 -13.12
CA VAL A 60 -4.59 11.54 -12.71
C VAL A 60 -5.41 11.03 -11.53
N LEU A 61 -5.79 9.74 -11.56
CA LEU A 61 -6.55 9.11 -10.48
C LEU A 61 -5.72 8.95 -9.20
N ASP A 62 -4.45 8.58 -9.32
CA ASP A 62 -3.50 8.50 -8.20
C ASP A 62 -3.32 9.89 -7.56
N GLU A 63 -3.11 10.94 -8.36
CA GLU A 63 -3.00 12.31 -7.88
C GLU A 63 -4.27 12.76 -7.15
N LEU A 64 -5.45 12.49 -7.71
CA LEU A 64 -6.72 12.82 -7.07
C LEU A 64 -6.91 12.07 -5.75
N ALA A 65 -6.55 10.78 -5.69
CA ALA A 65 -6.61 9.99 -4.47
C ALA A 65 -5.66 10.55 -3.39
N ALA A 66 -4.43 10.88 -3.76
CA ALA A 66 -3.45 11.50 -2.87
C ALA A 66 -3.94 12.82 -2.30
N VAL A 67 -4.46 13.72 -3.14
CA VAL A 67 -5.01 15.02 -2.71
C VAL A 67 -6.20 14.83 -1.76
N ALA A 68 -7.14 13.95 -2.09
CA ALA A 68 -8.29 13.68 -1.24
C ALA A 68 -7.89 13.07 0.10
N PHE A 69 -6.94 12.13 0.10
CA PHE A 69 -6.45 11.53 1.34
C PHE A 69 -5.71 12.54 2.22
N GLN A 70 -4.86 13.39 1.65
CA GLN A 70 -4.18 14.46 2.36
C GLN A 70 -5.16 15.46 2.99
N ALA A 71 -6.28 15.77 2.32
CA ALA A 71 -7.35 16.57 2.91
C ALA A 71 -8.09 15.84 4.05
N ALA A 72 -8.18 14.50 3.99
CA ALA A 72 -8.78 13.69 5.04
C ALA A 72 -7.87 13.53 6.27
N VAL A 73 -6.53 13.47 6.10
CA VAL A 73 -5.55 13.24 7.17
C VAL A 73 -5.81 14.04 8.46
N PRO A 74 -5.97 15.39 8.43
CA PRO A 74 -6.21 16.16 9.65
C PRO A 74 -7.57 15.90 10.30
N LEU A 75 -8.49 15.24 9.59
CA LEU A 75 -9.85 14.92 10.03
C LEU A 75 -10.00 13.47 10.50
N LEU A 76 -8.95 12.64 10.34
CA LEU A 76 -8.99 11.22 10.69
C LEU A 76 -9.12 11.05 12.22
N PRO A 77 -9.81 9.99 12.67
CA PRO A 77 -9.90 9.65 14.09
C PRO A 77 -8.57 9.16 14.67
N HIS A 78 -7.63 8.75 13.81
CA HIS A 78 -6.31 8.26 14.17
C HIS A 78 -5.24 9.16 13.56
N PRO A 79 -4.28 9.68 14.35
CA PRO A 79 -3.19 10.48 13.82
C PRO A 79 -2.41 9.72 12.75
N ALA A 80 -2.15 10.38 11.63
CA ALA A 80 -1.34 9.87 10.53
C ALA A 80 -0.12 10.76 10.33
N GLU A 81 1.06 10.16 10.24
CA GLU A 81 2.31 10.83 9.95
C GLU A 81 2.84 10.34 8.60
N PRO A 82 3.12 11.22 7.63
CA PRO A 82 3.76 10.80 6.39
C PRO A 82 5.17 10.27 6.69
N VAL A 83 5.52 9.17 6.07
CA VAL A 83 6.82 8.51 6.21
C VAL A 83 7.51 8.49 4.86
N GLN A 84 8.78 8.87 4.87
CA GLN A 84 9.69 8.69 3.75
C GLN A 84 10.97 8.07 4.29
N LEU A 85 11.32 6.87 3.78
CA LEU A 85 12.53 6.15 4.14
C LEU A 85 13.45 6.07 2.92
N GLY A 86 14.73 6.38 3.13
CA GLY A 86 15.73 6.44 2.05
C GLY A 86 15.75 7.80 1.34
N SER A 87 16.69 7.94 0.39
CA SER A 87 16.89 9.17 -0.39
C SER A 87 16.77 8.89 -1.89
N GLY A 88 16.03 9.71 -2.62
CA GLY A 88 15.89 9.64 -4.08
C GLY A 88 14.62 8.93 -4.57
N ALA A 89 14.59 8.57 -5.85
CA ALA A 89 13.42 7.98 -6.53
C ALA A 89 13.12 6.53 -6.09
N ALA A 90 14.05 5.88 -5.37
CA ALA A 90 13.89 4.55 -4.78
C ALA A 90 13.47 4.61 -3.29
N GLY A 91 13.02 5.78 -2.82
CA GLY A 91 12.56 5.96 -1.44
C GLY A 91 11.24 5.24 -1.20
N ILE A 92 11.13 4.56 -0.06
CA ILE A 92 9.88 4.00 0.43
C ILE A 92 9.04 5.15 0.97
N THR A 93 7.79 5.27 0.53
CA THR A 93 6.88 6.31 1.01
C THR A 93 5.64 5.68 1.65
N GLY A 94 4.95 6.41 2.51
CA GLY A 94 3.69 5.94 3.07
C GLY A 94 3.25 6.71 4.29
N TYR A 95 2.49 6.04 5.16
CA TYR A 95 1.94 6.67 6.37
C TYR A 95 2.05 5.75 7.58
N TYR A 96 2.46 6.34 8.69
CA TYR A 96 2.42 5.73 10.01
C TYR A 96 1.20 6.23 10.79
N PHE A 97 0.34 5.30 11.20
CA PHE A 97 -0.86 5.57 11.97
C PHE A 97 -0.71 5.08 13.40
N ARG A 98 -1.05 5.94 14.36
CA ARG A 98 -1.06 5.60 15.78
C ARG A 98 -2.50 5.31 16.26
N PRO A 99 -2.69 4.29 17.13
CA PRO A 99 -4.00 4.09 17.76
C PRO A 99 -4.35 5.28 18.64
N ALA A 100 -5.64 5.52 18.87
CA ALA A 100 -6.12 6.68 19.63
C ALA A 100 -5.65 6.66 21.10
N VAL A 101 -5.42 5.47 21.66
CA VAL A 101 -4.88 5.29 23.01
C VAL A 101 -3.49 4.71 22.86
N ASP A 102 -2.48 5.53 23.13
CA ASP A 102 -1.09 5.07 23.19
C ASP A 102 -0.93 4.11 24.36
N ARG A 103 -0.64 2.85 24.05
CA ARG A 103 -0.40 1.80 25.03
C ARG A 103 1.08 1.47 25.02
N PRO A 104 1.79 1.60 26.15
CA PRO A 104 3.18 1.18 26.23
C PRO A 104 3.36 -0.24 25.70
N GLY A 105 4.23 -0.41 24.71
CA GLY A 105 4.48 -1.70 24.05
C GLY A 105 3.48 -2.07 22.93
N SER A 106 2.71 -1.11 22.40
CA SER A 106 1.86 -1.35 21.23
C SER A 106 2.66 -1.89 20.06
N ARG A 107 2.23 -3.03 19.51
CA ARG A 107 2.85 -3.63 18.32
C ARG A 107 2.57 -2.75 17.11
N THR A 108 3.52 -2.71 16.18
CA THR A 108 3.36 -2.08 14.88
C THR A 108 3.21 -3.15 13.81
N VAL A 109 2.15 -3.06 13.01
CA VAL A 109 2.00 -3.85 11.79
C VAL A 109 2.57 -3.04 10.63
N VAL A 110 3.56 -3.60 9.94
CA VAL A 110 4.10 -3.03 8.70
C VAL A 110 3.46 -3.75 7.53
N PHE A 111 2.85 -3.00 6.61
CA PHE A 111 2.14 -3.56 5.47
C PHE A 111 2.63 -2.90 4.17
N PRO A 112 3.36 -3.64 3.32
CA PRO A 112 3.66 -3.19 1.98
C PRO A 112 2.38 -3.19 1.13
N VAL A 113 2.06 -2.05 0.53
CA VAL A 113 0.85 -1.92 -0.29
C VAL A 113 1.10 -2.42 -1.70
N ASP A 114 0.05 -2.91 -2.33
CA ASP A 114 0.06 -3.27 -3.73
C ASP A 114 0.25 -2.00 -4.58
N PRO A 115 1.21 -1.96 -5.52
CA PRO A 115 1.40 -0.81 -6.41
C PRO A 115 0.16 -0.46 -7.25
N ASP A 116 -0.74 -1.42 -7.46
CA ASP A 116 -2.00 -1.20 -8.19
C ASP A 116 -3.11 -0.56 -7.34
N ARG A 117 -2.93 -0.49 -6.03
CA ARG A 117 -3.93 0.04 -5.10
C ARG A 117 -3.52 1.35 -4.42
N GLY A 118 -2.22 1.56 -4.22
CA GLY A 118 -1.70 2.74 -3.54
C GLY A 118 -1.89 2.73 -2.02
N VAL A 119 -1.20 3.64 -1.34
CA VAL A 119 -1.17 3.69 0.12
C VAL A 119 -2.48 4.21 0.68
N GLU A 120 -3.02 5.24 0.06
CA GLU A 120 -4.23 5.97 0.44
C GLU A 120 -5.45 5.03 0.48
N ALA A 121 -5.64 4.23 -0.57
CA ALA A 121 -6.77 3.30 -0.67
C ALA A 121 -6.65 2.10 0.28
N SER A 122 -5.45 1.85 0.80
CA SER A 122 -5.21 0.78 1.76
C SER A 122 -5.61 1.16 3.19
N TYR A 123 -5.79 2.46 3.50
CA TYR A 123 -6.13 2.95 4.84
C TYR A 123 -7.36 2.25 5.44
N ARG A 124 -8.50 2.27 4.75
CA ARG A 124 -9.76 1.74 5.29
C ARG A 124 -9.75 0.22 5.46
N SER A 125 -9.15 -0.50 4.53
CA SER A 125 -9.17 -1.97 4.55
C SER A 125 -8.08 -2.60 5.40
N ILE A 126 -6.96 -1.89 5.61
CA ILE A 126 -5.78 -2.42 6.31
C ILE A 126 -5.53 -1.67 7.61
N ALA A 127 -5.33 -0.34 7.56
CA ALA A 127 -4.95 0.42 8.73
C ALA A 127 -6.06 0.48 9.78
N VAL A 128 -7.31 0.74 9.38
CA VAL A 128 -8.44 0.85 10.34
C VAL A 128 -8.60 -0.43 11.19
N PRO A 129 -8.68 -1.65 10.63
CA PRO A 129 -8.75 -2.87 11.45
C PRO A 129 -7.57 -3.06 12.42
N VAL A 130 -6.36 -2.67 12.00
CA VAL A 130 -5.14 -2.74 12.83
C VAL A 130 -5.24 -1.76 14.01
N LEU A 131 -5.70 -0.53 13.74
CA LEU A 131 -5.86 0.53 14.73
C LEU A 131 -6.98 0.21 15.72
N GLU A 132 -8.09 -0.35 15.25
CA GLU A 132 -9.20 -0.84 16.09
C GLU A 132 -8.77 -2.00 17.00
N ALA A 133 -7.81 -2.82 16.55
CA ALA A 133 -7.17 -3.84 17.38
C ALA A 133 -6.14 -3.29 18.38
N GLY A 134 -5.93 -1.96 18.41
CA GLY A 134 -5.02 -1.29 19.35
C GLY A 134 -3.54 -1.38 18.96
N MET A 135 -3.24 -1.61 17.69
CA MET A 135 -1.88 -1.65 17.14
C MET A 135 -1.62 -0.43 16.27
N ALA A 136 -0.35 -0.02 16.18
CA ALA A 136 0.06 0.97 15.17
C ALA A 136 0.15 0.30 13.80
N CYS A 137 -0.02 1.09 12.73
CA CYS A 137 0.06 0.59 11.36
C CYS A 137 1.01 1.46 10.54
N LEU A 138 1.95 0.83 9.83
CA LEU A 138 2.78 1.47 8.83
C LEU A 138 2.39 0.91 7.47
N LEU A 139 1.70 1.72 6.65
CA LEU A 139 1.45 1.41 5.25
C LEU A 139 2.61 1.97 4.42
N VAL A 140 3.22 1.16 3.56
CA VAL A 140 4.37 1.58 2.75
C VAL A 140 4.21 1.16 1.30
N ASP A 141 4.36 2.12 0.40
CA ASP A 141 4.66 1.87 -1.01
C ASP A 141 6.16 1.69 -1.16
N LEU A 142 6.54 0.50 -1.63
CA LEU A 142 7.93 0.12 -1.86
C LEU A 142 8.46 0.67 -3.19
N GLY A 143 7.61 1.35 -3.98
CA GLY A 143 7.92 1.84 -5.31
C GLY A 143 8.16 0.70 -6.31
N PRO A 144 8.56 1.03 -7.54
CA PRO A 144 9.10 0.03 -8.44
C PRO A 144 10.35 -0.56 -7.79
N MET A 145 10.24 -1.82 -7.35
CA MET A 145 11.41 -2.63 -7.05
C MET A 145 12.22 -2.69 -8.34
N GLU A 146 13.24 -1.84 -8.51
CA GLU A 146 14.29 -2.15 -9.46
C GLU A 146 14.78 -3.54 -9.07
N SER A 147 14.54 -4.53 -9.93
CA SER A 147 15.01 -5.88 -9.72
C SER A 147 16.53 -5.89 -9.92
N ASP A 148 17.25 -5.19 -9.07
CA ASP A 148 18.67 -5.40 -8.88
C ASP A 148 18.73 -6.67 -8.01
N ASP A 149 18.40 -7.81 -8.64
CA ASP A 149 18.26 -9.10 -7.96
C ASP A 149 19.54 -9.37 -7.16
N PRO A 150 19.51 -9.27 -5.82
CA PRO A 150 20.69 -9.50 -5.01
C PRO A 150 21.09 -10.98 -5.06
N LEU A 151 20.12 -11.86 -5.37
CA LEU A 151 20.32 -13.30 -5.52
C LEU A 151 20.98 -13.65 -6.85
N SER A 152 20.84 -12.81 -7.88
CA SER A 152 21.62 -12.91 -9.13
C SER A 152 23.11 -12.67 -8.90
N ARG A 153 23.49 -11.96 -7.83
CA ARG A 153 24.90 -11.75 -7.42
C ARG A 153 25.42 -12.84 -6.47
N LEU A 154 24.54 -13.69 -5.93
CA LEU A 154 24.96 -14.87 -5.20
C LEU A 154 25.36 -15.94 -6.22
N ALA A 155 26.65 -16.06 -6.48
CA ALA A 155 27.18 -17.16 -7.25
C ALA A 155 26.62 -18.49 -6.71
N PRO A 156 26.21 -19.43 -7.58
CA PRO A 156 25.71 -20.72 -7.14
C PRO A 156 26.76 -21.37 -6.22
N VAL A 157 26.36 -21.67 -4.98
CA VAL A 157 27.21 -22.42 -4.06
C VAL A 157 27.52 -23.75 -4.74
N PRO A 158 28.79 -24.06 -5.07
CA PRO A 158 29.10 -25.34 -5.67
C PRO A 158 28.78 -26.42 -4.65
N HIS A 159 27.71 -27.18 -4.89
CA HIS A 159 27.49 -28.42 -4.19
C HIS A 159 28.66 -29.35 -4.53
N GLN A 160 29.70 -29.35 -3.70
CA GLN A 160 30.69 -30.41 -3.69
C GLN A 160 29.98 -31.69 -3.26
N GLY A 161 29.46 -32.41 -4.24
CA GLY A 161 29.10 -33.82 -4.11
C GLY A 161 30.38 -34.63 -3.87
N ALA A 162 30.86 -34.63 -2.62
CA ALA A 162 31.79 -35.65 -2.14
C ALA A 162 31.02 -36.97 -2.03
N LEU A 163 30.94 -37.66 -3.17
CA LEU A 163 30.41 -39.01 -3.26
C LEU A 163 31.42 -39.94 -2.58
N VAL A 164 31.29 -40.12 -1.26
CA VAL A 164 32.05 -41.10 -0.49
C VAL A 164 31.65 -42.49 -0.98
N ARG A 165 32.44 -43.03 -1.91
CA ARG A 165 32.34 -44.43 -2.32
C ARG A 165 32.69 -45.31 -1.11
N HIS A 166 31.67 -45.86 -0.46
CA HIS A 166 31.85 -46.95 0.49
C HIS A 166 32.56 -48.12 -0.22
N ARG A 167 33.84 -48.32 0.11
CA ARG A 167 34.60 -49.53 -0.25
C ARG A 167 33.89 -50.73 0.39
N ARG A 168 33.38 -51.64 -0.45
CA ARG A 168 32.93 -52.97 -0.02
C ARG A 168 34.11 -53.70 0.62
N VAL A 169 33.93 -54.15 1.86
CA VAL A 169 34.81 -55.10 2.54
C VAL A 169 34.54 -56.49 1.96
N PRO A 170 35.55 -57.21 1.42
CA PRO A 170 35.36 -58.58 0.97
C PRO A 170 35.27 -59.53 2.18
N SER A 171 34.19 -60.30 2.23
CA SER A 171 34.02 -61.44 3.12
C SER A 171 35.06 -62.53 2.80
N ARG A 172 35.98 -62.79 3.73
CA ARG A 172 36.82 -63.99 3.69
C ARG A 172 35.99 -65.20 4.09
N SER A 173 35.91 -66.16 3.18
CA SER A 173 35.47 -67.53 3.43
C SER A 173 36.66 -68.42 3.76
N ARG A 174 36.49 -69.26 4.79
CA ARG A 174 37.30 -70.37 5.32
C ARG A 174 38.02 -70.07 6.63
#